data_AF-A0A2K9E6N4-F1
#
_entry.id   AF-A0A2K9E6N4-F1
#
_cell.length_a   1.000
_cell.length_b   1.000
_cell.length_c   1.000
_cell.angle_alpha   90.00
_cell.angle_beta   90.00
_cell.angle_gamma   90.00
#
_symmetry.space_group_name_H-M   'P 1'
#
loop_
_entity.id
_entity.type
_entity.pdbx_description
1 polymer ?
#
loop_
_entity_poly.entity_id
_entity_poly.type
_entity_poly.pdbx_seq_one_letter_code
_entity_poly.pdbx_strand_id
1 'polypeptide(L)'
;MIDNKMKIKDYGYDVSQVLDVSPFEYIDTFACRSYLTDIFYSLDDEDKAILKEYDKKLLLRAEEFYNYLKPIYRWGSSEKPYTHWWWHLDKVISGELNVDIEQWKVEINGETMSI
;
A
#
# COMPACT_ATOMS: atom_id res chain seq x y z
N MET A 1 -0.25 -15.90 -17.81
CA MET A 1 0.74 -15.73 -16.73
C MET A 1 0.67 -14.26 -16.36
N ILE A 2 0.34 -13.92 -15.12
CA ILE A 2 0.34 -12.51 -14.68
C ILE A 2 1.80 -12.09 -14.58
N ASP A 3 2.18 -11.00 -15.24
CA ASP A 3 3.53 -10.45 -15.16
C ASP A 3 3.64 -9.63 -13.87
N ASN A 4 4.32 -10.17 -12.86
CA ASN A 4 4.53 -9.51 -11.58
C ASN A 4 5.28 -8.18 -11.75
N LYS A 5 6.18 -8.08 -12.73
CA LYS A 5 6.89 -6.82 -13.02
C LYS A 5 5.95 -5.77 -13.56
N MET A 6 4.96 -6.17 -14.35
CA MET A 6 3.92 -5.24 -14.80
C MET A 6 3.08 -4.76 -13.61
N LYS A 7 2.67 -5.67 -12.71
CA LYS A 7 1.90 -5.28 -11.51
C LYS A 7 2.62 -4.29 -10.60
N ILE A 8 3.93 -4.49 -10.39
CA ILE A 8 4.76 -3.54 -9.64
C ILE A 8 4.82 -2.18 -10.35
N LYS A 9 4.96 -2.17 -11.68
CA LYS A 9 4.97 -0.92 -12.47
C LYS A 9 3.62 -0.21 -12.46
N ASP A 10 2.51 -0.93 -12.60
CA ASP A 10 1.15 -0.39 -12.54
C ASP A 10 0.93 0.30 -11.19
N TYR A 11 1.21 -0.42 -10.10
CA TYR A 11 1.17 0.13 -8.74
C TYR A 11 2.05 1.38 -8.61
N GLY A 12 3.28 1.31 -9.09
CA GLY A 12 4.23 2.41 -9.04
C GLY A 12 3.80 3.64 -9.83
N TYR A 13 3.16 3.45 -10.98
CA TYR A 13 2.61 4.51 -11.79
C TYR A 13 1.50 5.23 -11.01
N ASP A 14 0.52 4.47 -10.52
CA ASP A 14 -0.64 5.00 -9.80
C ASP A 14 -0.24 5.83 -8.57
N VAL A 15 0.70 5.33 -7.74
CA VAL A 15 1.14 6.05 -6.53
C VAL A 15 2.08 7.21 -6.82
N SER A 16 2.59 7.33 -8.05
CA SER A 16 3.51 8.41 -8.44
C SER A 16 2.83 9.55 -9.19
N GLN A 17 1.66 9.34 -9.79
CA GLN A 17 0.96 10.36 -10.58
C GLN A 17 -0.01 11.20 -9.74
N VAL A 18 -0.46 12.32 -10.30
CA VAL A 18 -1.55 13.11 -9.71
C VAL A 18 -2.81 12.25 -9.61
N LEU A 19 -3.61 12.46 -8.56
CA LEU A 19 -4.89 11.77 -8.40
C LEU A 19 -5.97 12.43 -9.27
N ASP A 20 -5.97 12.13 -10.56
CA ASP A 20 -6.83 12.77 -11.57
C ASP A 20 -7.83 11.82 -12.26
N VAL A 21 -7.82 10.54 -11.87
CA VAL A 21 -8.80 9.52 -12.31
C VAL A 21 -9.79 9.17 -11.21
N SER A 22 -10.84 8.43 -11.55
CA SER A 22 -11.86 8.01 -10.58
C SER A 22 -11.24 7.37 -9.32
N PRO A 23 -11.67 7.74 -8.09
CA PRO A 23 -11.22 7.10 -6.86
C PRO A 23 -11.35 5.57 -6.84
N PHE A 24 -12.30 5.01 -7.62
CA PHE A 24 -12.47 3.58 -7.75
C PHE A 24 -11.25 2.88 -8.37
N GLU A 25 -10.50 3.54 -9.27
CA GLU A 25 -9.28 2.98 -9.85
C GLU A 25 -8.21 2.72 -8.78
N TYR A 26 -8.13 3.56 -7.75
CA TYR A 26 -7.17 3.40 -6.67
C TYR A 26 -7.53 2.30 -5.68
N ILE A 27 -8.78 1.81 -5.69
CA ILE A 27 -9.14 0.56 -5.02
C ILE A 27 -8.45 -0.62 -5.71
N ASP A 28 -8.38 -0.60 -7.04
CA ASP A 28 -7.64 -1.61 -7.80
C ASP A 28 -6.12 -1.48 -7.61
N THR A 29 -5.59 -0.26 -7.46
CA THR A 29 -4.19 -0.03 -7.04
C THR A 29 -3.91 -0.70 -5.69
N PHE A 30 -4.79 -0.55 -4.70
CA PHE A 30 -4.64 -1.19 -3.39
C PHE A 30 -4.84 -2.72 -3.43
N ALA A 31 -5.71 -3.20 -4.32
CA ALA A 31 -5.85 -4.63 -4.59
C ALA A 31 -4.58 -5.20 -5.25
N CYS A 32 -3.98 -4.47 -6.20
CA CYS A 32 -2.70 -4.79 -6.81
C CYS A 32 -1.60 -4.92 -5.75
N ARG A 33 -1.50 -3.94 -4.84
CA ARG A 33 -0.52 -4.00 -3.75
C ARG A 33 -0.75 -5.19 -2.81
N SER A 34 -2.01 -5.58 -2.57
CA SER A 34 -2.36 -6.78 -1.80
C SER A 34 -1.89 -8.05 -2.48
N TYR A 35 -2.13 -8.18 -3.77
CA TYR A 35 -1.62 -9.30 -4.54
C TYR A 35 -0.09 -9.40 -4.44
N LEU A 36 0.62 -8.26 -4.55
CA LEU A 36 2.08 -8.23 -4.42
C LEU A 36 2.59 -8.65 -3.04
N THR A 37 1.85 -8.37 -1.96
CA THR A 37 2.15 -8.92 -0.62
C THR A 37 1.92 -10.42 -0.57
N ASP A 38 0.81 -10.91 -1.10
CA ASP A 38 0.49 -12.35 -1.08
C ASP A 38 1.56 -13.19 -1.80
N ILE A 39 2.25 -12.61 -2.78
CA ILE A 39 3.33 -13.27 -3.53
C ILE A 39 4.73 -12.79 -3.13
N PHE A 40 4.88 -12.02 -2.06
CA PHE A 40 6.09 -11.26 -1.75
C PHE A 40 7.37 -12.12 -1.71
N TYR A 41 7.29 -13.32 -1.14
CA TYR A 41 8.42 -14.25 -1.07
C TYR A 41 8.85 -14.82 -2.42
N SER A 42 8.02 -14.71 -3.45
CA SER A 42 8.35 -15.11 -4.83
C SER A 42 8.96 -14.00 -5.68
N LEU A 43 8.93 -12.74 -5.20
CA LEU A 43 9.55 -11.62 -5.87
C LEU A 43 11.08 -11.69 -5.73
N ASP A 44 11.79 -11.34 -6.79
CA ASP A 44 13.24 -11.17 -6.76
C ASP A 44 13.64 -9.89 -5.98
N ASP A 45 14.93 -9.76 -5.67
CA ASP A 45 15.41 -8.62 -4.86
C ASP A 45 15.28 -7.27 -5.59
N GLU A 46 15.33 -7.28 -6.91
CA GLU A 46 15.14 -6.07 -7.74
C GLU A 46 13.69 -5.60 -7.66
N ASP A 47 12.74 -6.52 -7.85
CA ASP A 47 11.30 -6.29 -7.75
C ASP A 47 10.93 -5.80 -6.34
N LYS A 48 11.50 -6.40 -5.29
CA LYS A 48 11.32 -5.93 -3.90
C LYS A 48 11.89 -4.53 -3.69
N ALA A 49 13.06 -4.22 -4.24
CA ALA A 49 13.65 -2.90 -4.13
C ALA A 49 12.77 -1.83 -4.83
N ILE A 50 12.21 -2.14 -5.99
CA ILE A 50 11.29 -1.24 -6.70
C ILE A 50 9.99 -1.05 -5.91
N LEU A 51 9.41 -2.15 -5.41
CA LEU A 51 8.20 -2.11 -4.60
C LEU A 51 8.41 -1.24 -3.34
N LYS A 52 9.59 -1.33 -2.72
CA LYS A 52 9.98 -0.51 -1.56
C LYS A 52 9.88 0.98 -1.88
N GLU A 53 10.42 1.41 -3.02
CA GLU A 53 10.40 2.82 -3.42
C GLU A 53 8.99 3.31 -3.72
N TYR A 54 8.11 2.45 -4.24
CA TYR A 54 6.70 2.81 -4.45
C TYR A 54 5.91 2.87 -3.14
N ASP A 55 6.16 1.96 -2.20
CA ASP A 55 5.56 2.04 -0.87
C ASP A 55 5.98 3.30 -0.10
N LYS A 56 7.25 3.73 -0.23
CA LYS A 56 7.70 5.03 0.30
C LYS A 56 6.91 6.19 -0.27
N LYS A 57 6.64 6.18 -1.58
CA LYS A 57 5.83 7.22 -2.22
C LYS A 57 4.40 7.24 -1.71
N LEU A 58 3.76 6.07 -1.60
CA LEU A 58 2.42 5.98 -1.03
C LEU A 58 2.40 6.49 0.41
N LEU A 59 3.40 6.13 1.23
CA LEU A 59 3.51 6.60 2.61
C LEU A 59 3.67 8.13 2.70
N LEU A 60 4.52 8.72 1.85
CA LEU A 60 4.66 10.18 1.75
C LEU A 60 3.37 10.89 1.29
N ARG A 61 2.50 10.18 0.57
CA ARG A 61 1.24 10.68 0.02
C ARG A 61 0.01 10.13 0.76
N ALA A 62 0.19 9.55 1.96
CA ALA A 62 -0.87 8.85 2.66
C ALA A 62 -2.09 9.75 2.90
N GLU A 63 -1.88 11.00 3.33
CA GLU A 63 -2.97 11.96 3.55
C GLU A 63 -3.70 12.35 2.25
N GLU A 64 -2.97 12.45 1.14
CA GLU A 64 -3.56 12.73 -0.17
C GLU A 64 -4.49 11.58 -0.61
N PHE A 65 -3.99 10.34 -0.58
CA PHE A 65 -4.78 9.14 -0.90
C PHE A 65 -5.95 8.95 0.05
N TYR A 66 -5.74 9.17 1.35
CA TYR A 66 -6.79 9.10 2.35
C TYR A 66 -7.96 10.01 2.01
N ASN A 67 -7.67 11.29 1.74
CA ASN A 67 -8.69 12.28 1.42
C ASN A 67 -9.36 12.00 0.07
N TYR A 68 -8.59 11.54 -0.92
CA TYR A 68 -9.09 11.24 -2.26
C TYR A 68 -10.07 10.06 -2.28
N LEU A 69 -9.77 9.02 -1.51
CA LEU A 69 -10.59 7.80 -1.42
C LEU A 69 -11.75 7.94 -0.43
N LYS A 70 -11.69 8.88 0.53
CA LYS A 70 -12.71 9.10 1.57
C LYS A 70 -14.17 9.16 1.07
N PRO A 71 -14.49 9.71 -0.12
CA PRO A 71 -15.87 9.73 -0.61
C PRO A 71 -16.45 8.34 -0.93
N ILE A 72 -15.60 7.35 -1.21
CA ILE A 72 -16.02 6.01 -1.63
C ILE A 72 -15.57 4.89 -0.69
N TYR A 73 -14.54 5.14 0.12
CA TYR A 73 -13.95 4.17 1.02
C TYR A 73 -14.17 4.56 2.48
N ARG A 74 -14.75 3.64 3.25
CA ARG A 74 -14.97 3.84 4.69
C ARG A 74 -13.73 3.38 5.46
N TRP A 75 -12.90 4.35 5.83
CA TRP A 75 -11.74 4.11 6.69
C TRP A 75 -12.12 3.54 8.06
N GLY A 76 -11.23 2.75 8.65
CA GLY A 76 -11.45 2.07 9.94
C GLY A 76 -12.38 0.84 9.89
N SER A 77 -13.00 0.51 8.74
CA SER A 77 -13.80 -0.70 8.58
C SER A 77 -13.14 -1.78 7.72
N SER A 78 -11.85 -1.65 7.41
CA SER A 78 -11.12 -2.65 6.64
C SER A 78 -10.95 -3.95 7.43
N GLU A 79 -11.31 -5.08 6.82
CA GLU A 79 -11.03 -6.42 7.36
C GLU A 79 -9.66 -6.96 6.91
N LYS A 80 -8.90 -6.19 6.12
CA LYS A 80 -7.58 -6.60 5.67
C LYS A 80 -6.61 -6.62 6.85
N PRO A 81 -5.66 -7.58 6.91
CA PRO A 81 -4.65 -7.61 7.97
C PRO A 81 -3.78 -6.35 7.91
N TYR A 82 -3.17 -5.96 9.02
CA TYR A 82 -2.34 -4.75 9.10
C TYR A 82 -1.08 -4.82 8.24
N THR A 83 -0.61 -6.02 7.87
CA THR A 83 0.44 -6.21 6.86
C THR A 83 0.05 -5.67 5.48
N HIS A 84 -1.25 -5.44 5.23
CA HIS A 84 -1.77 -4.71 4.09
C HIS A 84 -2.09 -3.25 4.47
N TRP A 85 -1.10 -2.56 5.03
CA TRP A 85 -1.23 -1.26 5.72
C TRP A 85 -1.87 -0.15 4.88
N TRP A 86 -1.79 -0.22 3.55
CA TRP A 86 -2.39 0.78 2.66
C TRP A 86 -3.92 0.77 2.72
N TRP A 87 -4.57 -0.30 3.22
CA TRP A 87 -6.00 -0.27 3.53
C TRP A 87 -6.34 0.42 4.86
N HIS A 88 -5.33 0.85 5.60
CA HIS A 88 -5.42 1.43 6.94
C HIS A 88 -4.75 2.80 7.01
N LEU A 89 -4.83 3.60 5.93
CA LEU A 89 -4.19 4.93 5.89
C LEU A 89 -4.66 5.85 7.02
N ASP A 90 -5.89 5.70 7.51
CA ASP A 90 -6.36 6.40 8.71
C ASP A 90 -5.47 6.14 9.93
N LYS A 91 -5.04 4.89 10.11
CA LYS A 91 -4.16 4.48 11.21
C LYS A 91 -2.73 4.92 10.99
N VAL A 92 -2.28 4.92 9.74
CA VAL A 92 -0.95 5.43 9.36
C VAL A 92 -0.85 6.94 9.64
N ILE A 93 -1.82 7.72 9.18
CA ILE A 93 -1.83 9.17 9.33
C ILE A 93 -1.99 9.59 10.80
N SER A 94 -2.78 8.84 11.58
CA SER A 94 -2.93 9.10 13.02
C SER A 94 -1.74 8.62 13.87
N GLY A 95 -0.81 7.85 13.31
CA GLY A 95 0.31 7.26 14.02
C GLY A 95 -0.05 6.03 14.87
N GLU A 96 -1.28 5.51 14.75
CA GLU A 96 -1.69 4.26 15.40
C GLU A 96 -1.00 3.04 14.75
N LEU A 97 -0.75 3.10 13.43
CA LEU A 97 -0.05 2.08 12.66
C LEU A 97 1.27 2.64 12.12
N ASN A 98 2.40 2.18 12.66
CA ASN A 98 3.72 2.54 12.18
C ASN A 98 4.17 1.58 11.09
N VAL A 99 4.68 2.10 9.98
CA VAL A 99 5.12 1.32 8.83
C VAL A 99 6.64 1.47 8.66
N ASP A 100 7.38 0.39 8.92
CA ASP A 100 8.81 0.29 8.62
C ASP A 100 9.00 -0.39 7.26
N ILE A 101 9.01 0.43 6.22
CA ILE A 101 9.23 -0.01 4.84
C ILE A 101 10.64 -0.56 4.61
N GLU A 102 11.62 -0.17 5.42
CA GLU A 102 12.99 -0.68 5.25
C GLU A 102 13.10 -2.15 5.67
N GLN A 103 12.37 -2.52 6.72
CA GLN A 103 12.32 -3.88 7.25
C GLN A 103 11.09 -4.68 6.81
N TRP A 104 10.19 -4.09 6.02
CA TRP A 104 8.90 -4.70 5.65
C TRP A 104 8.08 -5.11 6.87
N LYS A 105 7.96 -4.19 7.82
CA LYS A 105 7.24 -4.43 9.07
C LYS A 105 6.19 -3.36 9.31
N VAL A 106 5.19 -3.75 10.06
CA VAL A 106 4.19 -2.85 10.62
C VAL A 106 4.09 -3.06 12.11
N GLU A 107 3.87 -1.99 12.86
CA GLU A 107 3.68 -2.02 14.30
C GLU A 107 2.38 -1.31 14.67
N ILE A 108 1.54 -1.98 15.46
CA ILE A 108 0.29 -1.43 15.98
C ILE A 108 0.06 -1.97 17.40
N ASN A 109 -0.29 -1.08 18.33
CA ASN A 109 -0.51 -1.45 19.74
C ASN A 109 0.67 -2.24 20.38
N GLY A 110 1.90 -2.00 19.95
CA GLY A 110 3.10 -2.70 20.41
C GLY A 110 3.31 -4.10 19.81
N GLU A 111 2.45 -4.54 18.90
CA GLU A 111 2.61 -5.77 18.13
C GLU A 111 3.26 -5.49 16.78
N THR A 112 4.36 -6.19 16.48
CA THR A 112 5.06 -6.09 15.19
C THR A 112 4.73 -7.27 14.29
N MET A 113 4.37 -7.00 13.05
CA MET A 113 4.12 -8.01 12.01
C MET A 113 5.04 -7.78 10.80
N SER A 114 5.49 -8.85 10.16
CA SER A 114 6.21 -8.77 8.88
C SER A 114 5.23 -8.87 7.72
N ILE A 115 5.45 -8.03 6.71
CA ILE A 115 4.74 -8.06 5.42
C ILE A 115 5.21 -9.27 4.60
#